data_AF-A0A103XDY6-F1
#
_entry.id   AF-A0A103XDY6-F1
#
_cell.length_a   1.000
_cell.length_b   1.000
_cell.length_c   1.000
_cell.angle_alpha   90.00
_cell.angle_beta   90.00
_cell.angle_gamma   90.00
#
_symmetry.space_group_name_H-M   'P 1'
#
loop_
_entity.id
_entity.type
_entity.pdbx_description
1 polymer ?
#
loop_
_entity_poly.entity_id
_entity_poly.type
_entity_poly.pdbx_seq_one_letter_code
_entity_poly.pdbx_strand_id
1 'polypeptide(L)'
;MTLFFQDYFGGPNATMKPVTFSLDPWSFKQFGTIFYTDDPINMGMDQESGQVARAQGIYEFDGSTLEVQGASKQFERVREVAVVGGSGRFRLARGYATLGTVHLDLSLSYSIIEGNFTVWHY
;
A
#
# COMPACT_ATOMS: atom_id res chain seq x y z
N MET A 1 -12.95 -6.63 -2.01
CA MET A 1 -13.08 -5.17 -1.73
C MET A 1 -12.04 -4.42 -2.55
N THR A 2 -12.28 -3.15 -2.83
CA THR A 2 -11.36 -2.28 -3.59
C THR A 2 -10.96 -1.11 -2.72
N LEU A 3 -9.67 -0.80 -2.66
CA LEU A 3 -9.07 0.24 -1.82
C LEU A 3 -8.13 1.11 -2.66
N PHE A 4 -8.06 2.42 -2.38
CA PHE A 4 -7.17 3.35 -3.07
C PHE A 4 -6.11 3.90 -2.14
N PHE A 5 -4.86 3.50 -2.34
CA PHE A 5 -3.71 3.92 -1.55
C PHE A 5 -3.14 5.22 -2.09
N GLN A 6 -2.90 6.17 -1.19
CA GLN A 6 -2.43 7.51 -1.49
C GLN A 6 -0.94 7.60 -1.11
N ASP A 7 -0.05 7.22 -2.04
CA ASP A 7 1.38 7.09 -1.77
C ASP A 7 2.11 8.40 -2.09
N TYR A 8 2.63 9.05 -1.05
CA TYR A 8 3.54 10.20 -1.15
C TYR A 8 4.96 9.73 -0.92
N PHE A 9 5.66 9.40 -2.00
CA PHE A 9 7.00 8.83 -1.96
C PHE A 9 8.12 9.87 -1.81
N GLY A 10 7.77 11.16 -1.72
CA GLY A 10 8.72 12.26 -1.58
C GLY A 10 8.07 13.54 -1.06
N GLY A 11 8.88 14.59 -0.88
CA GLY A 11 8.40 15.89 -0.42
C GLY A 11 8.18 16.00 1.11
N PRO A 12 7.64 17.15 1.57
CA PRO A 12 7.43 17.44 2.99
C PRO A 12 6.35 16.57 3.64
N ASN A 13 5.38 16.09 2.86
CA ASN A 13 4.26 15.27 3.31
C ASN A 13 4.45 13.78 2.96
N ALA A 14 5.70 13.34 2.78
CA ALA A 14 5.99 11.96 2.41
C ALA A 14 5.41 10.97 3.44
N THR A 15 4.67 9.98 2.96
CA THR A 15 4.09 8.87 3.73
C THR A 15 5.00 7.65 3.75
N MET A 16 6.08 7.69 2.98
CA MET A 16 7.11 6.67 2.90
C MET A 16 8.51 7.24 3.16
N LYS A 17 9.36 6.50 3.88
CA LYS A 17 10.79 6.80 4.02
C LYS A 17 11.64 5.53 4.08
N PRO A 18 12.90 5.58 3.63
CA PRO A 18 13.85 4.49 3.81
C PRO A 18 14.25 4.37 5.30
N VAL A 19 14.26 3.15 5.82
CA VAL A 19 14.82 2.78 7.14
C VAL A 19 16.32 2.56 7.05
N THR A 20 16.76 1.93 5.96
CA THR A 20 18.18 1.63 5.69
C THR A 20 18.51 2.04 4.27
N PHE A 21 19.76 2.42 4.03
CA PHE A 21 20.27 2.80 2.73
C PHE A 21 21.59 2.07 2.47
N SER A 22 21.80 1.67 1.22
CA SER A 22 23.14 1.62 0.66
C SER A 22 23.16 2.66 -0.45
N LEU A 23 24.21 3.47 -0.60
CA LEU A 23 24.46 4.37 -1.74
C LEU A 23 23.47 5.53 -2.03
N ASP A 24 22.22 5.29 -2.44
CA ASP A 24 21.24 6.35 -2.78
C ASP A 24 19.92 6.17 -2.00
N PRO A 25 19.57 7.09 -1.07
CA PRO A 25 18.38 6.98 -0.24
C PRO A 25 17.05 7.07 -0.99
N TRP A 26 17.04 7.49 -2.27
CA TRP A 26 15.81 7.66 -3.05
C TRP A 26 15.65 6.65 -4.19
N SER A 27 16.58 5.69 -4.32
CA SER A 27 16.51 4.67 -5.36
C SER A 27 15.69 3.46 -4.93
N PHE A 28 14.47 3.33 -5.47
CA PHE A 28 13.62 2.14 -5.33
C PHE A 28 14.21 0.86 -5.94
N LYS A 29 15.24 0.98 -6.77
CA LYS A 29 15.83 -0.16 -7.51
C LYS A 29 16.96 -0.83 -6.75
N GLN A 30 17.31 -0.29 -5.59
CA GLN A 30 18.45 -0.76 -4.83
C GLN A 30 18.10 -1.96 -3.95
N PHE A 31 18.87 -3.04 -4.11
CA PHE A 31 18.74 -4.22 -3.27
C PHE A 31 19.12 -3.88 -1.81
N GLY A 32 18.33 -4.38 -0.86
CA GLY A 32 18.57 -4.23 0.57
C GLY A 32 18.02 -2.94 1.19
N THR A 33 17.43 -2.03 0.42
CA THR A 33 16.71 -0.87 0.95
C THR A 33 15.37 -1.31 1.52
N ILE A 34 15.08 -0.93 2.77
CA ILE A 34 13.80 -1.17 3.44
C ILE A 34 13.08 0.16 3.55
N PHE A 35 11.82 0.21 3.14
CA PHE A 35 10.94 1.36 3.34
C PHE A 35 9.91 1.03 4.40
N TYR A 36 9.58 2.01 5.24
CA TYR A 36 8.31 2.00 5.96
C TYR A 36 7.35 2.93 5.23
N THR A 37 6.08 2.55 5.21
CA THR A 37 4.99 3.31 4.61
C THR A 37 3.91 3.52 5.67
N ASP A 38 3.18 4.62 5.57
CA ASP A 38 1.99 4.90 6.35
C ASP A 38 1.00 5.68 5.48
N ASP A 39 0.53 5.02 4.42
CA ASP A 39 -0.24 5.68 3.36
C ASP A 39 -1.73 5.76 3.75
N PRO A 40 -2.38 6.92 3.56
CA PRO A 40 -3.83 7.01 3.65
C PRO A 40 -4.49 6.12 2.59
N ILE A 41 -5.59 5.48 2.97
CA ILE A 41 -6.46 4.76 2.06
C ILE A 41 -7.80 5.47 2.00
N ASN A 42 -8.20 5.91 0.82
CA ASN A 42 -9.43 6.67 0.61
C ASN A 42 -10.53 5.81 -0.03
N MET A 43 -11.79 6.23 0.12
CA MET A 43 -12.93 5.57 -0.54
C MET A 43 -12.87 5.61 -2.06
N GLY A 44 -12.28 6.67 -2.63
CA GLY A 44 -12.17 6.85 -4.07
C GLY A 44 -10.79 7.33 -4.48
N MET A 45 -10.62 7.52 -5.79
CA MET A 45 -9.40 8.09 -6.36
C MET A 45 -9.28 9.60 -6.08
N ASP A 46 -10.38 10.26 -5.72
CA ASP A 46 -10.37 11.69 -5.40
C ASP A 46 -9.65 11.95 -4.06
N GLN A 47 -8.77 12.94 -4.02
CA GLN A 47 -8.09 13.38 -2.80
C GLN A 47 -9.07 13.93 -1.76
N GLU A 48 -10.21 14.47 -2.19
CA GLU A 48 -11.26 14.94 -1.29
C GLU A 48 -12.13 13.79 -0.73
N SER A 49 -11.99 12.58 -1.29
CA SER A 49 -12.73 11.44 -0.77
C SER A 49 -12.24 11.04 0.63
N GLY A 50 -13.20 10.75 1.52
CA GLY A 50 -12.91 10.46 2.92
C GLY A 50 -11.95 9.28 3.08
N GLN A 51 -10.98 9.46 3.98
CA GLN A 51 -10.05 8.41 4.38
C GLN A 51 -10.79 7.32 5.19
N VAL A 52 -10.53 6.05 4.90
CA VAL A 52 -11.18 4.89 5.53
C VAL A 52 -10.23 3.92 6.22
N ALA A 53 -8.93 4.03 5.93
CA ALA A 53 -7.91 3.12 6.44
C ALA A 53 -6.51 3.74 6.34
N ARG A 54 -5.51 3.05 6.91
CA ARG A 54 -4.06 3.33 6.74
C ARG A 54 -3.33 2.07 6.27
N ALA A 55 -2.29 2.25 5.46
CA ALA A 55 -1.38 1.20 5.01
C ALA A 55 -0.02 1.31 5.68
N GLN A 56 0.15 0.57 6.79
CA GLN A 56 1.33 0.60 7.65
C GLN A 56 2.15 -0.69 7.60
N GLY A 57 2.38 -1.25 6.41
CA GLY A 57 2.79 -2.66 6.25
C GLY A 57 1.72 -3.68 6.67
N ILE A 58 0.73 -3.24 7.46
CA ILE A 58 -0.52 -3.88 7.85
C ILE A 58 -1.63 -2.88 7.52
N TYR A 59 -2.76 -3.35 6.99
CA TYR A 59 -3.90 -2.50 6.65
C TYR A 59 -4.92 -2.51 7.79
N GLU A 60 -5.37 -1.33 8.25
CA GLU A 60 -6.37 -1.18 9.33
C GLU A 60 -7.67 -0.60 8.78
N PHE A 61 -8.81 -1.22 9.07
CA PHE A 61 -10.14 -0.78 8.68
C PHE A 61 -11.12 -1.05 9.82
N ASP A 62 -11.71 0.02 10.38
CA ASP A 62 -12.74 -0.07 11.43
C ASP A 62 -12.27 -0.95 12.62
N GLY A 63 -11.01 -0.76 13.06
CA GLY A 63 -10.37 -1.53 14.13
C GLY A 63 -10.01 -2.99 13.78
N SER A 64 -10.30 -3.45 12.56
CA SER A 64 -9.87 -4.75 12.03
C SER A 64 -8.64 -4.58 11.15
N THR A 65 -7.87 -5.65 10.94
CA THR A 65 -6.68 -5.57 10.07
C THR A 65 -6.62 -6.67 9.02
N LEU A 66 -5.96 -6.39 7.89
CA LEU A 66 -5.51 -7.35 6.90
C LEU A 66 -4.01 -7.22 6.70
N GLU A 67 -3.32 -8.35 6.59
CA GLU A 67 -1.89 -8.41 6.31
C GLU A 67 -1.66 -9.02 4.93
N VAL A 68 -0.79 -8.40 4.14
CA VAL A 68 -0.35 -8.95 2.86
C VAL A 68 1.16 -9.12 2.81
N GLN A 69 1.59 -10.15 2.10
CA GLN A 69 3.01 -10.40 1.86
C GLN A 69 3.19 -10.97 0.45
N GLY A 70 4.16 -10.44 -0.29
CA GLY A 70 4.48 -10.93 -1.62
C GLY A 70 5.50 -10.06 -2.35
N ALA A 71 5.95 -10.55 -3.50
CA ALA A 71 6.85 -9.80 -4.37
C ALA A 71 6.04 -8.79 -5.21
N SER A 72 6.06 -7.53 -4.79
CA SER A 72 5.43 -6.43 -5.53
C SER A 72 6.46 -5.72 -6.40
N LYS A 73 6.55 -6.10 -7.67
CA LYS A 73 7.45 -5.44 -8.62
C LYS A 73 6.86 -4.09 -9.03
N GLN A 74 7.31 -3.01 -8.39
CA GLN A 74 6.73 -1.65 -8.46
C GLN A 74 6.32 -1.20 -9.87
N PHE A 75 7.09 -1.54 -10.90
CA PHE A 75 6.89 -1.06 -12.28
C PHE A 75 6.08 -2.00 -13.18
N GLU A 76 5.61 -3.15 -12.67
CA GLU A 76 4.65 -3.99 -13.39
C GLU A 76 3.24 -3.39 -13.27
N ARG A 77 2.44 -3.54 -14.34
CA ARG A 77 1.09 -2.95 -14.44
C ARG A 77 0.15 -3.46 -13.34
N VAL A 78 0.24 -4.75 -13.03
CA VAL A 78 -0.55 -5.41 -11.99
C VAL A 78 0.41 -6.28 -11.18
N ARG A 79 0.37 -6.14 -9.86
CA ARG A 79 1.23 -6.86 -8.92
C ARG A 79 0.34 -7.67 -8.00
N GLU A 80 0.61 -8.95 -7.82
CA GLU A 80 -0.17 -9.80 -6.92
C GLU A 80 0.60 -10.06 -5.62
N VAL A 81 -0.09 -9.94 -4.49
CA VAL A 81 0.41 -10.28 -3.16
C VAL A 81 -0.58 -11.16 -2.43
N ALA A 82 -0.09 -12.05 -1.57
CA ALA A 82 -0.96 -12.93 -0.79
C ALA A 82 -1.54 -12.17 0.40
N VAL A 83 -2.81 -12.41 0.73
CA VAL A 83 -3.39 -12.06 2.03
C VAL A 83 -3.04 -13.20 2.99
N VAL A 84 -2.18 -12.90 3.96
CA VAL A 84 -1.58 -13.91 4.86
C VAL A 84 -2.25 -13.97 6.22
N GLY A 85 -3.06 -12.97 6.56
CA GLY A 85 -3.80 -12.94 7.82
C GLY A 85 -4.69 -11.72 7.98
N GLY A 86 -5.35 -11.67 9.13
CA GLY A 86 -6.17 -10.54 9.53
C GLY A 86 -6.69 -10.66 10.96
N SER A 87 -7.14 -9.54 11.51
CA SER A 87 -7.70 -9.41 12.86
C SER A 87 -9.12 -8.83 12.84
N GLY A 88 -9.81 -8.85 13.98
CA GLY A 88 -11.17 -8.34 14.09
C GLY A 88 -12.14 -9.06 13.15
N ARG A 89 -12.82 -8.31 12.29
CA ARG A 89 -13.75 -8.82 11.27
C ARG A 89 -13.09 -9.71 10.22
N PHE A 90 -11.77 -9.63 10.08
CA PHE A 90 -10.98 -10.42 9.13
C PHE A 90 -10.21 -11.55 9.82
N ARG A 91 -10.67 -12.03 10.98
CA ARG A 91 -10.04 -13.14 11.68
C ARG A 91 -10.00 -14.38 10.76
N LEU A 92 -8.82 -15.02 10.71
CA LEU A 92 -8.51 -16.15 9.80
C LEU A 92 -8.58 -15.79 8.31
N ALA A 93 -8.42 -14.51 7.96
CA ALA A 93 -8.40 -14.07 6.57
C ALA A 93 -7.29 -14.74 5.76
N ARG A 94 -7.65 -15.17 4.55
CA ARG A 94 -6.73 -15.68 3.51
C ARG A 94 -7.21 -15.27 2.12
N GLY A 95 -6.30 -15.18 1.17
CA GLY A 95 -6.64 -14.83 -0.21
C GLY A 95 -5.50 -14.13 -0.93
N TYR A 96 -5.84 -13.19 -1.80
CA TYR A 96 -4.86 -12.43 -2.58
C TYR A 96 -5.36 -11.01 -2.85
N ALA A 97 -4.42 -10.12 -3.17
CA ALA A 97 -4.70 -8.78 -3.62
C ALA A 97 -3.93 -8.47 -4.89
N THR A 98 -4.58 -7.81 -5.85
CA THR A 98 -3.91 -7.25 -7.03
C THR A 98 -3.78 -5.74 -6.88
N LEU A 99 -2.58 -5.21 -7.08
CA LEU A 99 -2.23 -3.80 -6.92
C LEU A 99 -1.84 -3.22 -8.28
N GLY A 100 -2.48 -2.14 -8.71
CA GLY A 100 -2.16 -1.41 -9.94
C GLY A 100 -2.04 0.08 -9.69
N THR A 101 -0.98 0.72 -10.21
CA THR A 101 -0.85 2.19 -10.12
C THR A 101 -1.76 2.83 -11.17
N VAL A 102 -2.77 3.57 -10.72
CA VAL A 102 -3.81 4.19 -11.58
C VAL A 102 -3.55 5.67 -11.83
N HIS A 103 -2.76 6.32 -10.97
CA HIS A 103 -2.34 7.70 -11.11
C HIS A 103 -0.89 7.85 -10.63
N LEU A 104 -0.12 8.69 -11.33
CA LEU A 104 1.27 9.01 -10.98
C LEU A 104 1.55 10.46 -11.33
N ASP A 105 1.86 11.26 -10.30
CA ASP A 105 2.37 12.62 -10.42
C ASP A 105 3.80 12.67 -9.87
N LEU A 106 4.77 12.71 -10.77
CA LEU A 106 6.18 12.77 -10.42
C LEU A 106 6.59 14.13 -9.86
N SER A 107 5.88 15.21 -10.22
CA SER A 107 6.20 16.56 -9.74
C SER A 107 5.84 16.71 -8.26
N LEU A 108 4.75 16.06 -7.86
CA LEU A 108 4.30 16.00 -6.46
C LEU A 108 4.86 14.81 -5.68
N SER A 109 5.62 13.93 -6.33
CA SER A 109 6.08 12.66 -5.76
C SER A 109 4.92 11.86 -5.15
N TYR A 110 3.83 11.75 -5.92
CA TYR A 110 2.56 11.21 -5.48
C TYR A 110 2.02 10.16 -6.46
N SER A 111 1.44 9.08 -5.95
CA SER A 111 0.78 8.08 -6.77
C SER A 111 -0.48 7.54 -6.09
N ILE A 112 -1.42 7.08 -6.91
CA ILE A 112 -2.60 6.35 -6.43
C ILE A 112 -2.47 4.91 -6.89
N ILE A 113 -2.52 3.98 -5.93
CA ILE A 113 -2.54 2.55 -6.19
C ILE A 113 -3.97 2.06 -5.95
N GLU A 114 -4.56 1.40 -6.93
CA GLU A 114 -5.79 0.64 -6.75
C GLU A 114 -5.43 -0.77 -6.29
N GLY A 115 -5.95 -1.19 -5.15
CA GLY A 115 -5.84 -2.55 -4.65
C GLY A 115 -7.18 -3.26 -4.63
N ASN A 116 -7.26 -4.36 -5.38
CA ASN A 116 -8.42 -5.25 -5.40
C ASN A 116 -8.12 -6.49 -4.55
N PHE A 117 -8.80 -6.61 -3.41
CA PHE A 117 -8.61 -7.66 -2.41
C PHE A 117 -9.71 -8.71 -2.51
N THR A 118 -9.33 -9.96 -2.72
CA THR A 118 -10.20 -11.13 -2.64
C THR A 118 -9.88 -11.88 -1.35
N VAL A 119 -10.78 -11.79 -0.36
CA VAL A 119 -10.54 -12.28 1.00
C VAL A 119 -11.61 -13.29 1.40
N TRP A 120 -11.16 -14.41 1.93
CA TRP A 120 -11.97 -15.41 2.63
C TRP A 120 -11.71 -15.30 4.12
N HIS A 121 -12.75 -15.09 4.92
CA HIS A 121 -12.69 -15.06 6.39
C HIS A 121 -14.00 -15.59 6.99
N TYR A 122 -14.05 -15.76 8.32
CA TYR A 122 -15.23 -16.22 9.07
C TYR A 122 -15.99 -15.07 9.73
#